data_AF-A0A9E5NFM1-F1
#
_entry.id   AF-A0A9E5NFM1-F1
#
_cell.length_a   1.000
_cell.length_b   1.000
_cell.length_c   1.000
_cell.angle_alpha   90.00
_cell.angle_beta   90.00
_cell.angle_gamma   90.00
#
_symmetry.space_group_name_H-M   'P 1'
#
loop_
_entity.id
_entity.type
_entity.pdbx_description
1 polymer ?
#
loop_
_entity_poly.entity_id
_entity_poly.type
_entity_poly.pdbx_seq_one_letter_code
_entity_poly.pdbx_strand_id
1 'polypeptide(L)'
;LRTFREGADGVLVLGCHFGDCHFINGNHRTAKRVPILQRILEFSGIEPERLRLEWVSASEGERFAQIVDEFTETIQELQPMTQVLS
;
A
#
# COMPACT_ATOMS: atom_id res chain seq x y z
N LEU A 1 5.40 -3.60 8.09
CA LEU A 1 5.19 -4.61 9.16
C LEU A 1 4.88 -3.97 10.50
N ARG A 2 5.70 -3.04 11.02
CA ARG A 2 5.40 -2.34 12.28
C ARG A 2 4.00 -1.73 12.32
N THR A 3 3.60 -1.03 11.25
CA THR A 3 2.28 -0.40 11.14
C THR A 3 1.12 -1.38 11.31
N PHE A 4 1.22 -2.59 10.75
CA PHE A 4 0.22 -3.65 10.95
C PHE A 4 0.23 -4.18 12.40
N ARG A 5 1.41 -4.31 13.02
CA ARG A 5 1.51 -4.67 14.46
C ARG A 5 0.91 -3.62 15.39
N GLU A 6 0.84 -2.36 14.95
CA GLU A 6 0.23 -1.25 15.68
C GLU A 6 -1.28 -1.11 15.38
N GLY A 7 -1.86 -2.04 14.60
CA GLY A 7 -3.31 -2.14 14.42
C GLY A 7 -3.87 -1.48 13.16
N ALA A 8 -3.04 -1.06 12.21
CA ALA A 8 -3.55 -0.53 10.94
C ALA A 8 -4.22 -1.62 10.10
N ASP A 9 -5.43 -1.35 9.61
CA ASP A 9 -6.18 -2.27 8.73
C ASP A 9 -5.64 -2.32 7.30
N GLY A 10 -4.97 -1.25 6.85
CA GLY A 10 -4.37 -1.12 5.53
C GLY A 10 -3.26 -0.06 5.49
N VAL A 11 -2.33 -0.20 4.54
CA VAL A 11 -1.23 0.73 4.27
C VAL A 11 -1.18 1.01 2.77
N LEU A 12 -1.44 2.27 2.40
CA LEU A 12 -1.27 2.77 1.04
C LEU A 12 0.08 3.48 0.91
N VAL A 13 0.89 3.09 -0.07
CA VAL A 13 2.16 3.71 -0.41
C VAL A 13 2.00 4.43 -1.74
N LEU A 14 2.30 5.72 -1.76
CA LEU A 14 2.24 6.55 -2.96
C LEU A 14 3.64 7.02 -3.34
N GLY A 15 3.95 7.05 -4.64
CA GLY A 15 5.21 7.57 -5.14
C GLY A 15 5.08 8.22 -6.51
N CYS A 16 6.14 8.90 -6.94
CA CYS A 16 6.22 9.48 -8.28
C CYS A 16 6.25 8.39 -9.36
N HIS A 17 5.75 8.73 -10.56
CA HIS A 17 5.91 7.91 -11.77
C HIS A 17 7.38 7.57 -12.05
N PHE A 18 7.60 6.45 -12.76
CA PHE A 18 8.94 6.10 -13.23
C PHE A 18 9.46 7.16 -14.19
N GLY A 19 10.70 7.59 -13.98
CA GLY A 19 11.29 8.76 -14.68
C GLY A 19 11.17 10.06 -13.89
N ASP A 20 10.14 10.22 -13.06
CA ASP A 20 9.85 11.49 -12.34
C ASP A 20 10.30 11.46 -10.88
N CYS A 21 11.03 10.42 -10.47
CA CYS A 21 11.51 10.33 -9.10
C CYS A 21 12.49 11.48 -8.81
N HIS A 22 12.12 12.37 -7.90
CA HIS A 22 12.98 13.48 -7.48
C HIS A 22 14.36 13.01 -6.97
N PHE A 23 14.40 11.83 -6.35
CA PHE A 23 15.63 11.19 -5.86
C PHE A 23 16.13 10.07 -6.78
N ILE A 24 15.90 10.21 -8.09
CA ILE A 24 16.39 9.37 -9.20
C ILE A 24 15.78 7.95 -9.24
N ASN A 25 15.95 7.16 -8.18
CA ASN A 25 15.60 5.74 -8.19
C ASN A 25 14.93 5.24 -6.91
N GLY A 26 14.41 6.15 -6.08
CA GLY A 26 13.64 5.80 -4.88
C GLY A 26 12.44 4.91 -5.20
N ASN A 27 11.63 5.29 -6.18
CA ASN A 27 10.47 4.52 -6.63
C ASN A 27 10.85 3.15 -7.21
N HIS A 28 11.93 3.04 -7.98
CA HIS A 28 12.43 1.74 -8.48
C HIS A 28 12.81 0.77 -7.35
N ARG A 29 13.41 1.27 -6.26
CA ARG A 29 13.69 0.44 -5.08
C ARG A 29 12.40 0.02 -4.38
N THR A 30 11.44 0.93 -4.23
CA THR A 30 10.14 0.64 -3.62
C THR A 30 9.35 -0.39 -4.44
N ALA A 31 9.32 -0.27 -5.76
CA ALA A 31 8.66 -1.20 -6.68
C ALA A 31 9.17 -2.64 -6.54
N LYS A 32 10.46 -2.82 -6.23
CA LYS A 32 11.05 -4.14 -5.97
C LYS A 32 10.74 -4.66 -4.56
N ARG A 33 10.57 -3.78 -3.57
CA ARG A 33 10.35 -4.14 -2.17
C ARG A 33 8.91 -4.51 -1.87
N VAL A 34 7.93 -3.79 -2.41
CA VAL A 34 6.52 -3.98 -2.06
C VAL A 34 6.02 -5.40 -2.37
N PRO A 35 6.30 -6.01 -3.53
CA PRO A 35 5.87 -7.39 -3.80
C PRO A 35 6.48 -8.42 -2.84
N ILE A 36 7.70 -8.17 -2.34
CA ILE A 36 8.33 -9.02 -1.33
C ILE A 36 7.60 -8.86 0.01
N LEU A 37 7.26 -7.62 0.39
CA LEU A 37 6.51 -7.35 1.61
C LEU A 37 5.11 -7.96 1.55
N GLN A 38 4.41 -7.90 0.42
CA GLN A 38 3.10 -8.54 0.23
C GLN A 38 3.17 -10.05 0.46
N ARG A 39 4.20 -10.74 -0.09
CA ARG A 39 4.42 -12.17 0.20
C ARG A 39 4.72 -12.46 1.67
N ILE A 40 5.41 -11.56 2.37
CA ILE A 40 5.67 -11.71 3.81
C ILE A 40 4.36 -11.55 4.61
N LEU A 41 3.48 -10.63 4.20
CA LEU A 41 2.15 -10.47 4.81
C LEU A 41 1.32 -11.73 4.62
N GLU A 42 1.25 -12.23 3.39
CA GLU A 42 0.53 -13.46 3.04
C GLU A 42 1.04 -14.65 3.86
N PHE A 43 2.36 -14.84 3.94
CA PHE A 43 2.97 -15.88 4.79
C PHE A 43 2.61 -15.74 6.27
N SER A 44 2.36 -14.52 6.74
CA SER A 44 1.98 -14.22 8.12
C SER A 44 0.47 -14.29 8.35
N GLY A 45 -0.33 -14.73 7.37
CA GLY A 45 -1.79 -14.80 7.46
C GLY A 45 -2.51 -13.46 7.30
N ILE A 46 -1.83 -12.44 6.77
CA ILE A 46 -2.40 -11.12 6.51
C ILE A 46 -2.67 -11.00 5.01
N GLU A 47 -3.87 -10.56 4.64
CA GLU A 47 -4.26 -10.38 3.24
C GLU A 47 -3.31 -9.38 2.55
N PRO A 48 -2.63 -9.77 1.44
CA PRO A 48 -1.65 -8.91 0.78
C PRO A 48 -2.25 -7.62 0.20
N GLU A 49 -3.55 -7.60 -0.06
CA GLU A 49 -4.34 -6.44 -0.51
C GLU A 49 -4.31 -5.29 0.50
N ARG A 50 -4.03 -5.58 1.79
CA ARG A 50 -3.86 -4.55 2.82
C ARG A 50 -2.63 -3.68 2.61
N LEU A 51 -1.72 -4.04 1.72
CA LEU A 51 -0.58 -3.21 1.31
C LEU A 51 -0.68 -2.90 -0.18
N ARG A 52 -1.00 -1.65 -0.53
CA ARG A 52 -1.09 -1.18 -1.93
C ARG A 52 0.00 -0.16 -2.24
N LEU A 53 0.59 -0.26 -3.43
CA LEU A 53 1.55 0.70 -3.97
C LEU A 53 0.99 1.29 -5.26
N GLU A 54 0.92 2.61 -5.33
CA GLU A 54 0.44 3.35 -6.50
C GLU A 54 1.41 4.47 -6.89
N TRP A 55 1.38 4.83 -8.18
CA TRP A 55 2.19 5.91 -8.73
C TRP A 55 1.30 7.06 -9.15
N VAL A 56 1.51 8.23 -8.54
CA VAL A 56 0.69 9.42 -8.73
C VAL A 56 1.56 10.66 -8.59
N SER A 57 1.45 11.58 -9.55
CA SER A 57 2.14 12.86 -9.56
C SER A 57 1.40 13.93 -8.76
N ALA A 58 2.09 15.03 -8.44
CA ALA A 58 1.50 16.14 -7.69
C ALA A 58 0.34 16.85 -8.43
N SER A 59 0.27 16.72 -9.76
CA SER A 59 -0.79 17.31 -10.58
C SER A 59 -2.01 16.40 -10.77
N GLU A 60 -1.96 15.16 -10.31
CA GLU A 60 -2.99 14.14 -10.54
C GLU A 60 -3.98 14.03 -9.35
N GLY A 61 -4.55 15.17 -8.94
CA GLY A 61 -5.45 15.23 -7.78
C GLY A 61 -6.69 14.33 -7.88
N GLU A 62 -7.31 14.26 -9.06
CA GLU A 62 -8.48 13.41 -9.30
C GLU A 62 -8.11 11.92 -9.20
N ARG A 63 -6.98 11.52 -9.78
CA ARG A 63 -6.47 10.14 -9.68
C ARG A 63 -6.11 9.78 -8.24
N PHE A 64 -5.51 10.70 -7.49
CA PHE A 64 -5.24 10.50 -6.07
C PHE A 64 -6.53 10.21 -5.30
N ALA A 65 -7.58 11.01 -5.49
CA ALA A 65 -8.87 10.79 -4.83
C ALA A 65 -9.44 9.42 -5.17
N GLN A 66 -9.46 9.06 -6.46
CA GLN A 66 -9.91 7.75 -6.91
C GLN A 66 -9.13 6.59 -6.25
N ILE A 67 -7.80 6.68 -6.17
CA ILE A 67 -6.96 5.64 -5.54
C ILE A 67 -7.32 5.48 -4.06
N VAL A 68 -7.54 6.58 -3.35
CA VAL A 68 -7.90 6.56 -1.92
C VAL A 68 -9.27 5.94 -1.73
N ASP A 69 -10.25 6.29 -2.57
CA ASP A 69 -11.60 5.73 -2.51
C ASP A 69 -11.57 4.21 -2.77
N GLU A 70 -10.95 3.77 -3.88
CA GLU A 70 -10.81 2.35 -4.23
C GLU A 70 -10.10 1.55 -3.11
N PHE A 71 -9.03 2.12 -2.54
CA PHE A 71 -8.31 1.45 -1.46
C PHE A 71 -9.14 1.38 -0.18
N THR A 72 -9.91 2.43 0.12
CA THR A 72 -10.81 2.44 1.28
C THR A 72 -11.89 1.38 1.15
N GLU A 73 -12.52 1.27 -0.03
CA GLU A 73 -13.49 0.21 -0.33
C GLU A 73 -12.87 -1.18 -0.16
N THR A 74 -11.67 -1.40 -0.71
CA THR A 74 -10.92 -2.66 -0.55
C THR A 74 -10.74 -3.02 0.93
N ILE A 75 -10.35 -2.06 1.78
CA ILE A 75 -10.13 -2.32 3.20
C ILE A 75 -11.44 -2.56 3.96
N GLN A 76 -12.54 -1.91 3.56
CA GLN A 76 -13.86 -2.12 4.17
C GLN A 76 -14.46 -3.50 3.87
N GLU A 77 -14.14 -4.07 2.72
CA GLU A 77 -14.57 -5.43 2.35
C GLU A 77 -13.81 -6.52 3.12
N LEU A 78 -12.60 -6.21 3.60
CA LEU A 78 -11.79 -7.10 4.42
C LEU A 78 -12.23 -7.04 5.89
N GLN A 79 -12.07 -8.14 6.61
CA GLN A 79 -12.33 -8.16 8.05
C GLN A 79 -11.35 -7.23 8.79
N PRO A 80 -11.74 -6.56 9.89
CA PRO A 80 -10.82 -5.72 10.66
C PRO A 80 -9.62 -6.52 11.20
N MET A 81 -8.42 -5.94 11.15
CA MET A 81 -7.16 -6.58 11.58
C MET A 81 -7.18 -7.04 13.04
N THR A 82 -7.95 -6.37 13.89
CA THR A 82 -8.15 -6.74 15.31
C THR A 82 -8.72 -8.15 15.48
N GLN A 83 -9.40 -8.70 14.47
CA GLN A 83 -9.98 -10.05 14.49
C GLN A 83 -9.05 -11.14 13.92
N VAL A 84 -7.94 -10.75 13.29
CA VAL A 84 -6.98 -11.68 12.63
C VAL A 84 -5.83 -12.07 13.58
N LEU A 85 -5.53 -11.24 14.57
CA LEU A 85 -4.43 -11.43 15.53
C LEU A 85 -4.87 -12.03 16.88
N SER A 86 -6.13 -12.46 17.01
CA SER A 86 -6.69 -13.12 18.20
C SER A 86 -6.60 -14.64 18.11
#